data_AF-A0A519EV76-F1
#
_entry.id   AF-A0A519EV76-F1
#
_cell.length_a   1.000
_cell.length_b   1.000
_cell.length_c   1.000
_cell.angle_alpha   90.00
_cell.angle_beta   90.00
_cell.angle_gamma   90.00
#
_symmetry.space_group_name_H-M   'P 1'
#
loop_
_entity.id
_entity.type
_entity.pdbx_description
1 polymer ?
#
loop_
_entity_poly.entity_id
_entity_poly.type
_entity_poly.pdbx_seq_one_letter_code
_entity_poly.pdbx_strand_id
1 'polypeptide(L)'
;MTALSSLTFRKRITALQWARRLVWYVAIVAAAAMQSVGVLVFGLVIAAVLSGALKAWQQSARRQFIREARLPPFLLDKLRGLYPQLQPRDTELVVRGLRQFFMAHLRSKRAFVGMPSKVVDAAWHEFILHTQAYQQWCRYAFGGMLHHTPAEVLGRSAKRNDGLRRTWYWACKEESIDPRQPSRLPLLFALDAKFAIAGGFSYVPDCRDIDRAAGSGAHCGTSFGDTGSDSSTSDSGDAGGFGGSEPSSGDGGSSDSSSDSGSGCGGGGCGGGGD
;
A
#
# COMPACT_ATOMS: atom_id res chain seq x y z
N MET A 1 -24.23 -11.13 -17.02
CA MET A 1 -23.43 -11.72 -15.92
C MET A 1 -22.40 -12.66 -16.55
N THR A 2 -21.10 -12.38 -16.44
CA THR A 2 -20.07 -13.18 -17.11
C THR A 2 -19.81 -14.48 -16.33
N ALA A 3 -19.44 -15.58 -17.00
CA ALA A 3 -19.16 -16.86 -16.33
C ALA A 3 -18.07 -16.78 -15.23
N LEU A 4 -17.21 -15.77 -15.28
CA LEU A 4 -16.23 -15.47 -14.24
C LEU A 4 -16.87 -14.90 -12.96
N SER A 5 -17.99 -14.18 -13.06
CA SER A 5 -18.66 -13.54 -11.91
C SER A 5 -19.52 -14.49 -11.07
N SER A 6 -19.61 -15.77 -11.42
CA SER A 6 -20.26 -16.82 -10.61
C SER A 6 -19.27 -17.67 -9.81
N LEU A 7 -17.98 -17.63 -10.17
CA LEU A 7 -16.94 -18.44 -9.51
C LEU A 7 -16.62 -17.92 -8.10
N THR A 8 -16.13 -18.78 -7.21
CA THR A 8 -15.52 -18.32 -5.93
C THR A 8 -14.31 -17.43 -6.20
N PHE A 9 -13.99 -16.50 -5.28
CA PHE A 9 -12.81 -15.62 -5.38
C PHE A 9 -11.52 -16.35 -5.77
N ARG A 10 -11.29 -17.50 -5.13
CA ARG A 10 -10.10 -18.34 -5.35
C ARG A 10 -10.01 -18.81 -6.80
N LYS A 11 -11.11 -19.35 -7.33
CA LYS A 11 -11.20 -19.82 -8.73
C LYS A 11 -11.01 -18.68 -9.73
N ARG A 12 -11.62 -17.50 -9.48
CA ARG A 12 -11.44 -16.31 -10.34
C ARG A 12 -9.99 -15.88 -10.43
N ILE A 13 -9.33 -15.71 -9.28
CA ILE A 13 -7.94 -15.23 -9.21
C ILE A 13 -7.00 -16.23 -9.90
N THR A 14 -7.20 -17.53 -9.70
CA THR A 14 -6.41 -18.58 -10.37
C THR A 14 -6.66 -18.63 -11.88
N ALA A 15 -7.93 -18.53 -12.33
CA ALA A 15 -8.26 -18.52 -13.74
C ALA A 15 -7.60 -17.33 -14.47
N LEU A 16 -7.65 -16.13 -13.89
CA LEU A 16 -7.01 -14.94 -14.46
C LEU A 16 -5.48 -15.07 -14.54
N GLN A 17 -4.85 -15.72 -13.56
CA GLN A 17 -3.41 -16.00 -13.60
C GLN A 17 -3.02 -16.94 -14.73
N TRP A 18 -3.76 -18.03 -14.92
CA TRP A 18 -3.53 -18.98 -16.00
C TRP A 18 -3.83 -18.38 -17.36
N ALA A 19 -4.94 -17.65 -17.51
CA ALA A 19 -5.27 -16.93 -18.74
C ALA A 19 -4.13 -15.98 -19.16
N ARG A 20 -3.56 -15.23 -18.21
CA ARG A 20 -2.43 -14.32 -18.51
C ARG A 20 -1.18 -15.07 -18.97
N ARG A 21 -0.88 -16.23 -18.38
CA ARG A 21 0.24 -17.08 -18.83
C ARG A 21 -0.01 -17.67 -20.21
N LEU A 22 -1.25 -18.11 -20.47
CA LEU A 22 -1.65 -18.68 -21.74
C LEU A 22 -1.54 -17.66 -22.89
N VAL A 23 -1.89 -16.39 -22.67
CA VAL A 23 -1.72 -15.32 -23.68
C VAL A 23 -0.26 -15.23 -24.15
N TRP A 24 0.70 -15.24 -23.22
CA TRP A 24 2.13 -15.20 -23.58
C TRP A 24 2.59 -16.49 -24.24
N TYR A 25 2.15 -17.65 -23.76
CA TYR A 25 2.48 -18.93 -24.38
C TYR A 25 2.02 -18.99 -25.83
N VAL A 26 0.76 -18.60 -26.10
CA VAL A 26 0.20 -18.54 -27.46
C VAL A 26 0.95 -17.52 -28.32
N ALA A 27 1.31 -16.36 -27.77
CA ALA A 27 2.08 -15.34 -28.50
C ALA A 27 3.47 -15.86 -28.91
N ILE A 28 4.15 -16.62 -28.04
CA ILE A 28 5.46 -17.22 -28.32
C ILE A 28 5.35 -18.31 -29.40
N VAL A 29 4.35 -19.19 -29.29
CA VAL A 29 4.12 -20.26 -30.28
C VAL A 29 3.77 -19.67 -31.64
N ALA A 30 2.89 -18.66 -31.68
CA ALA A 30 2.55 -17.95 -32.91
C ALA A 30 3.78 -17.25 -33.51
N ALA A 31 4.63 -16.65 -32.67
CA ALA A 31 5.84 -15.99 -33.11
C ALA A 31 6.84 -16.97 -33.75
N ALA A 32 6.96 -18.19 -33.23
CA ALA A 32 7.83 -19.22 -33.80
C ALA A 32 7.36 -19.73 -35.18
N ALA A 33 6.07 -19.61 -35.49
CA ALA A 33 5.48 -20.06 -36.75
C ALA A 33 5.42 -18.99 -37.84
N MET A 34 5.64 -17.72 -37.49
CA MET A 34 5.47 -16.57 -38.38
C MET A 34 6.82 -16.04 -38.88
N GLN A 35 6.94 -15.81 -40.18
CA GLN A 35 8.16 -15.31 -40.82
C GLN A 35 8.16 -13.78 -41.02
N SER A 36 7.00 -13.13 -40.88
CA SER A 36 6.86 -11.68 -41.13
C SER A 36 6.99 -10.85 -39.86
N VAL A 37 8.01 -9.99 -39.82
CA VAL A 37 8.31 -9.11 -38.68
C VAL A 37 7.11 -8.26 -38.26
N GLY A 38 6.34 -7.73 -39.22
CA GLY A 38 5.16 -6.90 -38.92
C GLY A 38 4.06 -7.63 -38.15
N VAL A 39 3.80 -8.91 -38.47
CA VAL A 39 2.78 -9.71 -37.78
C VAL A 39 3.25 -10.10 -36.38
N LEU A 40 4.55 -10.36 -36.21
CA LEU A 40 5.16 -10.60 -34.90
C LEU A 40 4.98 -9.39 -33.96
N VAL A 41 5.33 -8.19 -34.44
CA VAL A 41 5.21 -6.96 -33.66
C VAL A 41 3.75 -6.72 -33.27
N PHE A 42 2.82 -6.85 -34.22
CA PHE A 42 1.39 -6.68 -33.97
C PHE A 42 0.85 -7.70 -32.94
N GLY A 43 1.22 -8.97 -33.08
CA GLY A 43 0.85 -10.02 -32.13
C GLY A 43 1.38 -9.76 -30.71
N LEU A 44 2.62 -9.28 -30.58
CA LEU A 44 3.20 -8.90 -29.29
C LEU A 44 2.48 -7.72 -28.64
N VAL A 45 2.08 -6.71 -29.43
CA VAL A 45 1.30 -5.57 -28.92
C VAL A 45 -0.05 -6.04 -28.38
N ILE A 46 -0.76 -6.89 -29.14
CA ILE A 46 -2.03 -7.47 -28.68
C ILE A 46 -1.83 -8.28 -27.39
N ALA A 47 -0.81 -9.14 -27.34
CA ALA A 47 -0.51 -9.95 -26.18
C ALA A 47 -0.19 -9.08 -24.95
N ALA A 48 0.55 -7.98 -25.13
CA ALA A 48 0.87 -7.02 -24.07
C ALA A 48 -0.39 -6.33 -23.53
N VAL A 49 -1.27 -5.83 -24.41
CA VAL A 49 -2.54 -5.19 -24.03
C VAL A 49 -3.45 -6.17 -23.28
N LEU A 50 -3.65 -7.38 -23.82
CA LEU A 50 -4.46 -8.41 -23.17
C LEU A 50 -3.88 -8.84 -21.81
N SER A 51 -2.57 -9.03 -21.72
CA SER A 51 -1.88 -9.32 -20.46
C SER A 51 -2.04 -8.19 -19.44
N GLY A 52 -1.99 -6.93 -19.89
CA GLY A 52 -2.25 -5.74 -19.07
C GLY A 52 -3.67 -5.72 -18.52
N ALA A 53 -4.68 -5.94 -19.37
CA ALA A 53 -6.08 -6.01 -18.98
C ALA A 53 -6.33 -7.15 -17.97
N LEU A 54 -5.82 -8.35 -18.23
CA LEU A 54 -5.92 -9.49 -17.30
C LEU A 54 -5.24 -9.21 -15.97
N LYS A 55 -4.09 -8.52 -15.98
CA LYS A 55 -3.39 -8.10 -14.76
C LYS A 55 -4.25 -7.11 -13.96
N ALA A 56 -4.84 -6.10 -14.61
CA ALA A 56 -5.74 -5.14 -13.96
C ALA A 56 -6.96 -5.84 -13.33
N TRP A 57 -7.55 -6.78 -14.06
CA TRP A 57 -8.67 -7.59 -13.56
C TRP A 57 -8.28 -8.48 -12.39
N GLN A 58 -7.11 -9.11 -12.44
CA GLN A 58 -6.57 -9.89 -11.32
C GLN A 58 -6.37 -9.01 -10.09
N GLN A 59 -5.88 -7.77 -10.25
CA GLN A 59 -5.73 -6.83 -9.13
C GLN A 59 -7.09 -6.42 -8.55
N SER A 60 -8.08 -6.15 -9.40
CA SER A 60 -9.44 -5.87 -8.95
C SER A 60 -10.03 -7.05 -8.14
N ALA A 61 -9.88 -8.28 -8.64
CA ALA A 61 -10.35 -9.48 -7.93
C ALA A 61 -9.65 -9.68 -6.58
N ARG A 62 -8.35 -9.36 -6.47
CA ARG A 62 -7.60 -9.41 -5.21
C ARG A 62 -8.07 -8.36 -4.21
N ARG A 63 -8.39 -7.13 -4.67
CA ARG A 63 -8.98 -6.09 -3.83
C ARG A 63 -10.35 -6.53 -3.29
N GLN A 64 -11.20 -7.08 -4.16
CA GLN A 64 -12.50 -7.61 -3.76
C GLN A 64 -12.35 -8.74 -2.74
N PHE A 65 -11.41 -9.67 -2.95
CA PHE A 65 -11.10 -10.73 -1.99
C PHE A 65 -10.73 -10.17 -0.61
N ILE A 66 -9.86 -9.16 -0.52
CA ILE A 66 -9.51 -8.56 0.79
C ILE A 66 -10.73 -7.92 1.48
N ARG A 67 -11.62 -7.27 0.72
CA ARG A 67 -12.81 -6.60 1.26
C ARG A 67 -13.87 -7.59 1.76
N GLU A 68 -14.14 -8.64 0.98
CA GLU A 68 -15.34 -9.47 1.14
C GLU A 68 -15.06 -10.88 1.67
N ALA A 69 -13.85 -11.40 1.52
CA ALA A 69 -13.57 -12.75 1.98
C ALA A 69 -13.72 -12.86 3.50
N ARG A 70 -14.30 -13.98 3.94
CA ARG A 70 -14.50 -14.29 5.34
C ARG A 70 -13.15 -14.58 5.99
N LEU A 71 -12.77 -13.72 6.93
CA LEU A 71 -11.66 -14.00 7.84
C LEU A 71 -12.09 -15.06 8.87
N PRO A 72 -11.16 -15.86 9.40
CA PRO A 72 -11.52 -16.94 10.31
C PRO A 72 -12.26 -16.42 11.57
N PRO A 73 -13.38 -17.04 11.98
CA PRO A 73 -14.18 -16.54 13.10
C PRO A 73 -13.45 -16.60 14.44
N PHE A 74 -12.51 -17.55 14.60
CA PHE A 74 -11.73 -17.69 15.82
C PHE A 74 -10.94 -16.41 16.19
N LEU A 75 -10.63 -15.55 15.21
CA LEU A 75 -9.94 -14.28 15.47
C LEU A 75 -10.74 -13.38 16.40
N LEU A 76 -12.06 -13.36 16.23
CA LEU A 76 -12.95 -12.56 17.08
C LEU A 76 -12.96 -13.11 18.51
N ASP A 77 -12.99 -14.43 18.65
CA ASP A 77 -12.99 -15.10 19.96
C ASP A 77 -11.67 -14.86 20.71
N LYS A 78 -10.54 -14.97 20.00
CA LYS A 78 -9.20 -14.69 20.55
C LYS A 78 -9.04 -13.22 20.95
N LEU A 79 -9.50 -12.29 20.11
CA LEU A 79 -9.46 -10.86 20.42
C LEU A 79 -10.25 -10.51 21.68
N ARG A 80 -11.44 -11.11 21.86
CA ARG A 80 -12.23 -10.90 23.09
C ARG A 80 -11.54 -11.47 24.34
N GLY A 81 -10.76 -12.54 24.19
CA GLY A 81 -9.93 -13.05 25.28
C GLY A 81 -8.78 -12.10 25.64
N LEU A 82 -8.13 -11.50 24.64
CA LEU A 82 -7.01 -10.55 24.84
C LEU A 82 -7.47 -9.18 25.33
N TYR A 83 -8.65 -8.72 24.88
CA TYR A 83 -9.22 -7.42 25.22
C TYR A 83 -10.67 -7.61 25.68
N PRO A 84 -10.89 -7.99 26.96
CA PRO A 84 -12.23 -8.24 27.52
C PRO A 84 -13.18 -7.04 27.44
N GLN A 85 -12.65 -5.83 27.31
CA GLN A 85 -13.42 -4.61 27.15
C GLN A 85 -14.10 -4.46 25.76
N LEU A 86 -13.69 -5.24 24.75
CA LEU A 86 -14.24 -5.13 23.40
C LEU A 86 -15.59 -5.84 23.28
N GLN A 87 -16.61 -5.13 22.79
CA GLN A 87 -17.89 -5.73 22.43
C GLN A 87 -17.77 -6.49 21.09
N PRO A 88 -18.72 -7.39 20.75
CA PRO A 88 -18.71 -8.10 19.48
C PRO A 88 -18.60 -7.15 18.26
N ARG A 89 -19.33 -6.04 18.26
CA ARG A 89 -19.26 -5.03 17.19
C ARG A 89 -17.89 -4.35 17.10
N ASP A 90 -17.18 -4.21 18.21
CA ASP A 90 -15.85 -3.63 18.24
C ASP A 90 -14.82 -4.55 17.60
N THR A 91 -14.94 -5.86 17.84
CA THR A 91 -14.07 -6.84 17.18
C THR A 91 -14.27 -6.88 15.67
N GLU A 92 -15.48 -6.64 15.17
CA GLU A 92 -15.73 -6.47 13.73
C GLU A 92 -15.04 -5.21 13.17
N LEU A 93 -14.99 -4.11 13.93
CA LEU A 93 -14.23 -2.92 13.57
C LEU A 93 -12.72 -3.18 13.53
N VAL A 94 -12.17 -3.93 14.48
CA VAL A 94 -10.75 -4.36 14.45
C VAL A 94 -10.46 -5.17 13.20
N VAL A 95 -11.33 -6.13 12.85
CA VAL A 95 -11.20 -6.93 11.64
C VAL A 95 -11.32 -6.07 10.36
N ARG A 96 -12.13 -5.01 10.38
CA ARG A 96 -12.18 -4.02 9.29
C ARG A 96 -10.86 -3.24 9.18
N GLY A 97 -10.26 -2.84 10.30
CA GLY A 97 -8.91 -2.28 10.35
C GLY A 97 -7.86 -3.22 9.77
N LEU A 98 -7.92 -4.52 10.10
CA LEU A 98 -7.02 -5.54 9.54
C LEU A 98 -7.15 -5.64 8.01
N ARG A 99 -8.37 -5.56 7.48
CA ARG A 99 -8.58 -5.51 6.02
C ARG A 99 -7.98 -4.25 5.39
N GLN A 100 -8.08 -3.09 6.05
CA GLN A 100 -7.47 -1.85 5.57
C GLN A 100 -5.94 -1.96 5.52
N PHE A 101 -5.32 -2.58 6.53
CA PHE A 101 -3.90 -2.87 6.54
C PHE A 101 -3.48 -3.79 5.37
N PHE A 102 -4.20 -4.89 5.15
CA PHE A 102 -3.96 -5.76 4.00
C PHE A 102 -4.16 -5.05 2.66
N MET A 103 -5.15 -4.16 2.57
CA MET A 103 -5.37 -3.35 1.37
C MET A 103 -4.19 -2.39 1.12
N ALA A 104 -3.64 -1.77 2.17
CA ALA A 104 -2.47 -0.90 2.05
C ALA A 104 -1.24 -1.66 1.51
N HIS A 105 -1.00 -2.89 2.00
CA HIS A 105 0.04 -3.74 1.44
C HIS A 105 -0.22 -4.06 -0.04
N LEU A 106 -1.42 -4.49 -0.41
CA LEU A 106 -1.74 -4.83 -1.81
C LEU A 106 -1.59 -3.61 -2.73
N ARG A 107 -2.14 -2.46 -2.36
CA ARG A 107 -2.15 -1.24 -3.19
C ARG A 107 -0.76 -0.60 -3.30
N SER A 108 0.10 -0.77 -2.31
CA SER A 108 1.50 -0.36 -2.38
C SER A 108 2.41 -1.28 -3.22
N LYS A 109 1.84 -2.04 -4.16
CA LYS A 109 2.55 -3.04 -4.97
C LYS A 109 3.23 -4.13 -4.11
N ARG A 110 2.74 -4.36 -2.88
CA ARG A 110 3.28 -5.30 -1.88
C ARG A 110 4.62 -4.86 -1.29
N ALA A 111 4.85 -3.55 -1.23
CA ALA A 111 5.95 -3.00 -0.45
C ALA A 111 5.69 -3.18 1.06
N PHE A 112 6.75 -3.06 1.85
CA PHE A 112 6.67 -3.08 3.31
C PHE A 112 5.66 -2.04 3.82
N VAL A 113 4.80 -2.40 4.77
CA VAL A 113 3.85 -1.48 5.41
C VAL A 113 3.92 -1.68 6.92
N GLY A 114 3.90 -0.57 7.66
CA GLY A 114 3.96 -0.59 9.12
C GLY A 114 2.57 -0.68 9.72
N MET A 115 2.41 -1.46 10.79
CA MET A 115 1.15 -1.56 11.53
C MET A 115 1.00 -0.37 12.50
N PRO A 116 -0.03 0.49 12.36
CA PRO A 116 -0.20 1.68 13.22
C PRO A 116 -1.13 1.43 14.41
N SER A 117 -1.61 0.20 14.63
CA SER A 117 -2.55 -0.12 15.70
C SER A 117 -2.17 -1.43 16.38
N LYS A 118 -2.02 -1.40 17.71
CA LYS A 118 -1.72 -2.57 18.53
C LYS A 118 -2.86 -3.57 18.58
N VAL A 119 -4.12 -3.11 18.65
CA VAL A 119 -5.26 -4.05 18.66
C VAL A 119 -5.40 -4.79 17.33
N VAL A 120 -5.09 -4.11 16.22
CA VAL A 120 -5.06 -4.74 14.89
C VAL A 120 -3.82 -5.63 14.73
N ASP A 121 -2.67 -5.25 15.29
CA ASP A 121 -1.47 -6.09 15.30
C ASP A 121 -1.72 -7.41 16.05
N ALA A 122 -2.38 -7.37 17.21
CA ALA A 122 -2.79 -8.56 17.94
C ALA A 122 -3.72 -9.46 17.10
N ALA A 123 -4.70 -8.87 16.42
CA ALA A 123 -5.57 -9.61 15.50
C ALA A 123 -4.79 -10.28 14.36
N TRP A 124 -3.82 -9.56 13.80
CA TRP A 124 -2.96 -10.08 12.74
C TRP A 124 -2.05 -11.19 13.26
N HIS A 125 -1.49 -11.04 14.45
CA HIS A 125 -0.64 -12.02 15.11
C HIS A 125 -1.39 -13.35 15.30
N GLU A 126 -2.60 -13.31 15.87
CA GLU A 126 -3.47 -14.49 16.00
C GLU A 126 -3.73 -15.17 14.65
N PHE A 127 -3.87 -14.39 13.57
CA PHE A 127 -4.07 -14.96 12.25
C PHE A 127 -2.81 -15.68 11.73
N ILE A 128 -1.63 -15.12 11.97
CA ILE A 128 -0.35 -15.70 11.54
C ILE A 128 -0.09 -17.05 12.21
N LEU A 129 -0.48 -17.21 13.48
CA LEU A 129 -0.34 -18.47 14.22
C LEU A 129 -1.06 -19.64 13.54
N HIS A 130 -2.13 -19.36 12.79
CA HIS A 130 -2.77 -20.35 11.91
C HIS A 130 -2.09 -20.40 10.54
N THR A 131 -0.84 -20.87 10.53
CA THR A 131 0.12 -20.77 9.42
C THR A 131 -0.43 -21.23 8.06
N GLN A 132 -1.15 -22.35 8.01
CA GLN A 132 -1.73 -22.86 6.75
C GLN A 132 -2.84 -21.95 6.21
N ALA A 133 -3.76 -21.50 7.09
CA ALA A 133 -4.85 -20.61 6.72
C ALA A 133 -4.32 -19.24 6.29
N TYR A 134 -3.33 -18.72 7.02
CA TYR A 134 -2.67 -17.47 6.71
C TYR A 134 -1.91 -17.52 5.37
N GLN A 135 -1.12 -18.58 5.14
CA GLN A 135 -0.41 -18.76 3.88
C GLN A 135 -1.37 -18.84 2.69
N GLN A 136 -2.47 -19.59 2.83
CA GLN A 136 -3.48 -19.67 1.80
C GLN A 136 -4.14 -18.31 1.54
N TRP A 137 -4.47 -17.56 2.59
CA TRP A 137 -5.00 -16.20 2.48
C TRP A 137 -4.04 -15.27 1.73
N CYS A 138 -2.77 -15.21 2.13
CA CYS A 138 -1.75 -14.38 1.50
C CYS A 138 -1.53 -14.73 0.02
N ARG A 139 -1.58 -16.02 -0.36
CA ARG A 139 -1.51 -16.43 -1.76
C ARG A 139 -2.64 -15.82 -2.60
N TYR A 140 -3.87 -15.82 -2.07
CA TYR A 140 -5.01 -15.23 -2.77
C TYR A 140 -5.06 -13.71 -2.69
N ALA A 141 -4.69 -13.10 -1.56
CA ALA A 141 -4.64 -11.65 -1.41
C ALA A 141 -3.48 -11.03 -2.21
N PHE A 142 -2.25 -11.49 -1.99
CA PHE A 142 -1.02 -10.84 -2.46
C PHE A 142 -0.24 -11.64 -3.51
N GLY A 143 -0.46 -12.95 -3.58
CA GLY A 143 0.25 -13.84 -4.51
C GLY A 143 1.58 -14.36 -3.95
N GLY A 144 1.84 -14.05 -2.68
CA GLY A 144 3.00 -14.45 -1.90
C GLY A 144 2.73 -14.14 -0.43
N MET A 145 3.66 -14.53 0.45
CA MET A 145 3.53 -14.25 1.89
C MET A 145 3.70 -12.76 2.18
N LEU A 146 2.87 -12.25 3.09
CA LEU A 146 3.16 -11.02 3.81
C LEU A 146 3.83 -11.46 5.11
N HIS A 147 5.09 -11.10 5.31
CA HIS A 147 5.80 -11.43 6.54
C HIS A 147 5.49 -10.38 7.61
N HIS A 148 5.29 -10.84 8.83
CA HIS A 148 5.10 -9.95 9.98
C HIS A 148 6.44 -9.36 10.39
N THR A 149 6.47 -8.06 10.59
CA THR A 149 7.57 -7.35 11.25
C THR A 149 6.93 -6.61 12.43
N PRO A 150 7.33 -6.91 13.68
CA PRO A 150 6.70 -6.33 14.86
C PRO A 150 6.71 -4.80 14.83
N ALA A 151 5.63 -4.19 15.29
CA ALA A 151 5.49 -2.73 15.40
C ALA A 151 6.54 -2.09 16.32
N GLU A 152 7.17 -2.84 17.21
CA GLU A 152 8.23 -2.36 18.11
C GLU A 152 9.54 -2.02 17.38
N VAL A 153 9.78 -2.61 16.20
CA VAL A 153 10.96 -2.34 15.36
C VAL A 153 10.82 -0.99 14.63
N LEU A 154 9.62 -0.44 14.61
CA LEU A 154 9.26 0.82 13.98
C LEU A 154 9.40 1.94 15.01
N GLY A 155 10.64 2.41 15.23
CA GLY A 155 11.00 3.37 16.27
C GLY A 155 10.09 4.61 16.39
N ARG A 156 10.18 5.32 17.53
CA ARG A 156 9.25 6.40 17.96
C ARG A 156 9.03 7.57 16.98
N SER A 157 9.89 7.74 15.97
CA SER A 157 9.77 8.82 14.98
C SER A 157 8.97 8.37 13.75
N ALA A 158 7.70 8.78 13.71
CA ALA A 158 6.77 8.63 12.59
C ALA A 158 7.32 9.16 11.25
N LYS A 159 8.05 10.29 11.28
CA LYS A 159 8.63 10.95 10.09
C LYS A 159 9.69 10.09 9.39
N ARG A 160 10.37 9.21 10.13
CA ARG A 160 11.43 8.32 9.61
C ARG A 160 10.91 6.93 9.20
N ASN A 161 9.60 6.70 9.25
CA ASN A 161 9.03 5.37 9.00
C ASN A 161 8.26 5.30 7.69
N ASP A 162 8.96 4.92 6.61
CA ASP A 162 8.36 4.74 5.29
C ASP A 162 7.20 3.73 5.27
N GLY A 163 7.26 2.70 6.12
CA GLY A 163 6.20 1.71 6.27
C GLY A 163 4.90 2.34 6.80
N LEU A 164 4.98 3.18 7.83
CA LEU A 164 3.83 3.88 8.39
C LEU A 164 3.30 4.95 7.43
N ARG A 165 4.19 5.73 6.78
CA ARG A 165 3.79 6.74 5.77
C ARG A 165 2.99 6.13 4.62
N ARG A 166 3.46 4.98 4.12
CA ARG A 166 2.77 4.21 3.08
C ARG A 166 1.43 3.66 3.55
N THR A 167 1.35 3.20 4.81
CA THR A 167 0.10 2.72 5.40
C THR A 167 -0.90 3.85 5.56
N TRP A 168 -0.46 4.99 6.08
CA TRP A 168 -1.24 6.22 6.16
C TRP A 168 -1.84 6.60 4.81
N TYR A 169 -1.00 6.72 3.78
CA TYR A 169 -1.44 7.10 2.45
C TYR A 169 -2.55 6.18 1.92
N TRP A 170 -2.34 4.86 1.95
CA TRP A 170 -3.33 3.93 1.41
C TRP A 170 -4.55 3.76 2.30
N ALA A 171 -4.41 3.92 3.63
CA ALA A 171 -5.54 3.92 4.55
C ALA A 171 -6.46 5.13 4.28
N CYS A 172 -5.88 6.34 4.14
CA CYS A 172 -6.61 7.55 3.76
C CYS A 172 -7.28 7.39 2.39
N LYS A 173 -6.57 6.87 1.38
CA LYS A 173 -7.14 6.62 0.04
C LYS A 173 -8.24 5.56 0.01
N GLU A 174 -8.27 4.63 0.96
CA GLU A 174 -9.35 3.64 1.07
C GLU A 174 -10.64 4.24 1.64
N GLU A 175 -10.52 5.32 2.43
CA GLU A 175 -11.64 6.04 3.06
C GLU A 175 -11.97 7.38 2.39
N SER A 176 -11.38 7.65 1.22
CA SER A 176 -11.53 8.91 0.48
C SER A 176 -11.14 10.15 1.31
N ILE A 177 -10.09 10.01 2.12
CA ILE A 177 -9.47 11.10 2.89
C ILE A 177 -8.24 11.59 2.12
N ASP A 178 -8.01 12.91 2.07
CA ASP A 178 -6.76 13.46 1.55
C ASP A 178 -5.61 13.14 2.53
N PRO A 179 -4.57 12.39 2.12
CA PRO A 179 -3.44 12.06 2.98
C PRO A 179 -2.62 13.27 3.43
N ARG A 180 -2.67 14.39 2.71
CA ARG A 180 -1.91 15.62 3.02
C ARG A 180 -2.68 16.57 3.92
N GLN A 181 -4.00 16.66 3.70
CA GLN A 181 -4.91 17.48 4.51
C GLN A 181 -6.05 16.61 5.04
N PRO A 182 -5.76 15.73 6.01
CA PRO A 182 -6.75 14.78 6.52
C PRO A 182 -7.85 15.49 7.29
N SER A 183 -9.10 15.37 6.84
CA SER A 183 -10.26 15.88 7.58
C SER A 183 -10.62 15.06 8.81
N ARG A 184 -10.18 13.79 8.86
CA ARG A 184 -10.33 12.86 9.99
C ARG A 184 -9.23 11.80 9.94
N LEU A 185 -9.07 11.04 11.03
CA LEU A 185 -8.20 9.88 11.04
C LEU A 185 -8.84 8.70 10.28
N PRO A 186 -8.07 7.96 9.46
CA PRO A 186 -8.52 6.67 8.95
C PRO A 186 -8.72 5.68 10.11
N LEU A 187 -9.69 4.78 9.97
CA LEU A 187 -10.11 3.79 10.97
C LEU A 187 -8.90 3.08 11.59
N LEU A 188 -8.02 2.52 10.76
CA LEU A 188 -6.85 1.78 11.21
C LEU A 188 -5.95 2.57 12.18
N PHE A 189 -5.86 3.89 12.05
CA PHE A 189 -5.09 4.75 12.97
C PHE A 189 -5.92 5.18 14.19
N ALA A 190 -7.25 5.17 14.11
CA ALA A 190 -8.12 5.60 15.19
C ALA A 190 -8.45 4.50 16.23
N LEU A 191 -8.25 3.21 15.88
CA LEU A 191 -8.75 2.08 16.68
C LEU A 191 -8.15 2.00 18.09
N ASP A 192 -6.85 2.23 18.24
CA ASP A 192 -6.17 2.11 19.55
C ASP A 192 -6.69 3.15 20.55
N ALA A 193 -6.80 4.41 20.12
CA ALA A 193 -7.37 5.48 20.93
C ALA A 193 -8.86 5.25 21.21
N LYS A 194 -9.63 4.78 20.22
CA LYS A 194 -11.07 4.52 20.36
C LYS A 194 -11.37 3.48 21.45
N PHE A 195 -10.54 2.45 21.58
CA PHE A 195 -10.76 1.36 22.53
C PHE A 195 -9.87 1.44 23.77
N ALA A 196 -9.21 2.58 23.99
CA ALA A 196 -8.32 2.81 25.13
C ALA A 196 -7.32 1.66 25.35
N ILE A 197 -6.67 1.22 24.28
CA ILE A 197 -5.75 0.08 24.31
C ILE A 197 -4.52 0.44 25.13
N ALA A 198 -4.19 -0.38 26.13
CA ALA A 198 -3.04 -0.17 27.00
C ALA A 198 -1.74 -0.13 26.18
N GLY A 199 -1.01 0.99 26.29
CA GLY A 199 0.18 1.25 25.50
C GLY A 199 -0.06 1.37 23.99
N GLY A 200 -1.31 1.51 23.55
CA GLY A 200 -1.69 1.74 22.15
C GLY A 200 -1.19 3.08 21.62
N PHE A 201 -1.30 3.25 20.31
CA PHE A 201 -0.89 4.49 19.65
C PHE A 201 -2.05 5.49 19.60
N SER A 202 -1.76 6.76 19.88
CA SER A 202 -2.70 7.86 19.69
C SER A 202 -2.23 8.73 18.54
N TYR A 203 -3.13 9.10 17.64
CA TYR A 203 -2.83 9.95 16.49
C TYR A 203 -3.76 11.16 16.50
N VAL A 204 -3.30 12.27 15.93
CA VAL A 204 -4.14 13.43 15.60
C VAL A 204 -4.07 13.71 14.10
N PRO A 205 -5.17 14.08 13.44
CA PRO A 205 -5.18 14.28 11.99
C PRO A 205 -4.28 15.45 11.57
N ASP A 206 -4.35 16.59 12.26
CA ASP A 206 -3.58 17.81 11.97
C ASP A 206 -2.58 18.13 13.09
N CYS A 207 -1.30 18.34 12.73
CA CYS A 207 -0.24 18.72 13.67
C CYS A 207 -0.50 20.06 14.39
N ARG A 208 -1.30 20.97 13.81
CA ARG A 208 -1.62 22.25 14.45
C ARG A 208 -2.41 22.08 15.76
N ASP A 209 -3.04 20.92 15.94
CA ASP A 209 -3.74 20.57 17.17
C ASP A 209 -2.81 19.96 18.24
N ILE A 210 -1.54 19.68 17.92
CA ILE A 210 -0.56 19.11 18.85
C ILE A 210 -0.11 20.14 19.88
N ASP A 211 0.00 21.43 19.50
CA ASP A 211 0.35 22.49 20.45
C ASP A 211 -0.72 22.66 21.55
N ARG A 212 -1.98 22.25 21.29
CA ARG A 212 -3.03 22.14 22.33
C ARG A 212 -2.96 20.84 23.14
N ALA A 213 -2.31 19.80 22.60
CA ALA A 213 -2.22 18.45 23.18
C ALA A 213 -0.82 18.11 23.73
N ALA A 214 0.06 19.12 23.89
CA ALA A 214 1.50 19.04 24.14
C ALA A 214 1.97 18.28 25.41
N GLY A 215 1.06 17.67 26.17
CA GLY A 215 1.36 16.75 27.27
C GLY A 215 1.11 15.26 26.96
N SER A 216 0.59 14.91 25.78
CA SER A 216 0.25 13.52 25.41
C SER A 216 1.17 13.03 24.30
N GLY A 217 1.76 11.84 24.42
CA GLY A 217 2.64 11.24 23.40
C GLY A 217 1.95 10.84 22.09
N ALA A 218 1.07 11.70 21.55
CA ALA A 218 0.32 11.50 20.32
C ALA A 218 1.19 11.75 19.09
N HIS A 219 1.03 10.90 18.08
CA HIS A 219 1.71 10.98 16.80
C HIS A 219 0.91 11.82 15.80
N CYS A 220 1.60 12.57 14.94
CA CYS A 220 0.94 13.44 13.98
C CYS A 220 0.60 12.75 12.65
N GLY A 221 -0.65 12.88 12.19
CA GLY A 221 -1.14 12.44 10.89
C GLY A 221 -0.51 13.17 9.70
N THR A 222 -0.54 14.51 9.68
CA THR A 222 0.05 15.31 8.58
C THR A 222 1.56 15.08 8.43
N SER A 223 2.29 14.72 9.50
CA SER A 223 3.71 14.36 9.40
C SER A 223 3.98 13.14 8.50
N PHE A 224 2.97 12.29 8.27
CA PHE A 224 3.05 11.20 7.30
C PHE A 224 2.80 11.66 5.85
N GLY A 225 2.09 12.78 5.68
CA GLY A 225 1.72 13.41 4.41
C GLY A 225 2.75 14.39 3.84
N ASP A 226 3.76 14.78 4.62
CA ASP A 226 4.84 15.62 4.14
C ASP A 226 5.95 14.80 3.48
N THR A 227 6.38 15.22 2.29
CA THR A 227 7.66 14.81 1.69
C THR A 227 8.72 15.72 2.28
N GLY A 228 9.52 15.23 3.23
CA GLY A 228 10.54 16.02 3.90
C GLY A 228 11.40 16.79 2.89
N SER A 229 11.42 18.12 3.03
CA SER A 229 12.33 19.04 2.34
C SER A 229 13.65 19.23 3.11
N ASP A 230 13.96 18.31 4.03
CA ASP A 230 15.18 18.29 4.82
C ASP A 230 16.06 17.08 4.44
N SER A 231 16.64 17.15 3.23
CA SER A 231 17.64 16.21 2.72
C SER A 231 19.05 16.64 3.16
N SER A 232 19.53 16.08 4.27
CA SER A 232 20.96 16.01 4.56
C SER A 232 21.30 14.72 5.31
N THR A 233 21.23 13.59 4.61
CA THR A 233 22.19 12.47 4.75
C THR A 233 21.82 11.37 3.77
N SER A 234 22.86 10.92 3.05
CA SER A 234 22.88 9.81 2.11
C SER A 234 22.43 8.50 2.75
N ASP A 235 21.31 7.94 2.29
CA ASP A 235 21.15 6.50 2.08
C ASP A 235 19.95 6.24 1.18
N SER A 236 20.16 5.44 0.14
CA SER A 236 19.22 5.17 -0.93
C SER A 236 17.99 4.41 -0.41
N GLY A 237 16.85 5.10 -0.40
CA GLY A 237 15.53 4.54 -0.16
C GLY A 237 14.50 5.43 -0.82
N ASP A 238 14.33 5.29 -2.14
CA ASP A 238 13.39 6.09 -2.93
C ASP A 238 11.94 5.85 -2.45
N ALA A 239 11.53 6.64 -1.47
CA ALA A 239 10.15 7.07 -1.26
C ALA A 239 9.86 8.31 -2.12
N GLY A 240 10.39 8.34 -3.35
CA GLY A 240 10.17 9.39 -4.34
C GLY A 240 8.67 9.60 -4.53
N GLY A 241 8.20 10.75 -4.04
CA GLY A 241 6.90 11.38 -4.28
C GLY A 241 5.72 10.42 -4.40
N PHE A 242 5.02 10.16 -3.29
CA PHE A 242 3.66 9.58 -3.25
C PHE A 242 3.31 8.70 -4.45
N GLY A 243 3.93 7.51 -4.52
CA GLY A 243 3.84 6.57 -5.64
C GLY A 243 2.45 5.97 -5.87
N GLY A 244 1.49 6.81 -6.26
CA GLY A 244 0.28 6.47 -6.98
C GLY A 244 0.39 7.03 -8.39
N SER A 245 0.66 6.17 -9.37
CA SER A 245 0.58 6.53 -10.78
C SER A 245 -0.88 6.78 -11.13
N GLU A 246 -1.37 8.01 -10.95
CA GLU A 246 -2.60 8.47 -11.58
C GLU A 246 -2.19 9.48 -12.67
N PRO A 247 -2.61 9.30 -13.93
CA PRO A 247 -2.48 10.36 -14.93
C PRO A 247 -3.42 11.49 -14.51
N SER A 248 -2.89 12.62 -14.04
CA SER A 248 -3.67 13.83 -13.93
C SER A 248 -4.03 14.28 -15.35
N SER A 249 -5.28 14.03 -15.73
CA SER A 249 -5.94 14.81 -16.77
C SER A 249 -6.13 16.23 -16.24
N GLY A 250 -5.48 17.20 -16.89
CA GLY A 250 -5.62 18.62 -16.62
C GLY A 250 -5.06 19.39 -17.80
N ASP A 251 -5.97 19.82 -18.67
CA ASP A 251 -5.69 20.60 -19.87
C ASP A 251 -5.18 22.01 -19.56
N GLY A 252 -4.33 22.52 -20.47
CA GLY A 252 -4.43 23.89 -20.98
C GLY A 252 -3.66 24.99 -20.23
N GLY A 253 -2.58 25.47 -20.85
CA GLY A 253 -1.97 26.76 -20.51
C GLY A 253 -0.60 26.98 -21.15
N SER A 254 -0.57 27.24 -22.46
CA SER A 254 0.61 27.79 -23.13
C SER A 254 0.92 29.19 -22.60
N SER A 255 2.21 29.47 -22.38
CA SER A 255 2.81 30.72 -22.83
C SER A 255 4.31 30.56 -22.92
N ASP A 256 4.81 31.00 -24.06
CA ASP A 256 6.17 30.89 -24.54
C ASP A 256 7.05 31.97 -23.86
N SER A 257 8.33 31.68 -23.65
CA SER A 257 9.39 32.66 -23.88
C SER A 257 10.75 31.99 -23.93
N SER A 258 11.38 32.21 -25.07
CA SER A 258 12.72 31.87 -25.50
C SER A 258 13.81 32.59 -24.72
N SER A 259 14.91 31.90 -24.44
CA SER A 259 16.26 32.47 -24.58
C SER A 259 17.31 31.38 -24.74
N ASP A 260 18.04 31.49 -25.85
CA ASP A 260 19.28 30.79 -26.17
C ASP A 260 20.36 31.01 -25.11
N SER A 261 21.31 30.07 -25.04
CA SER A 261 22.78 30.28 -25.15
C SER A 261 23.58 29.47 -24.13
N GLY A 262 24.63 28.79 -24.64
CA GLY A 262 25.91 28.76 -23.93
C GLY A 262 26.39 27.40 -23.44
N SER A 263 26.98 26.63 -24.35
CA SER A 263 28.03 25.67 -24.03
C SER A 263 29.18 26.35 -23.26
N GLY A 264 29.67 25.71 -22.20
CA GLY A 264 30.83 26.20 -21.45
C GLY A 264 31.35 25.16 -20.46
N CYS A 265 32.15 24.22 -20.96
CA CYS A 265 33.01 23.38 -20.13
C CYS A 265 34.28 24.18 -19.83
N GLY A 266 34.50 24.54 -18.56
CA GLY A 266 35.68 25.27 -18.08
C GLY A 266 35.99 24.87 -16.64
N GLY A 267 37.25 24.50 -16.39
CA GLY A 267 37.70 23.84 -15.17
C GLY A 267 38.22 24.77 -14.06
N GLY A 268 38.95 24.16 -13.11
CA GLY A 268 39.64 24.78 -11.97
C GLY A 268 39.01 24.32 -10.63
N GLY A 269 39.69 23.72 -9.65
CA GLY A 269 41.13 23.59 -9.39
C GLY A 269 41.59 24.54 -8.28
N CYS A 270 41.45 24.13 -7.01
CA CYS A 270 42.20 24.58 -5.80
C CYS A 270 41.56 23.90 -4.55
N GLY A 271 42.22 23.40 -3.51
CA GLY A 271 43.62 23.48 -3.07
C GLY A 271 43.74 24.21 -1.72
N GLY A 272 44.08 23.47 -0.64
CA GLY A 272 44.56 23.97 0.68
C GLY A 272 43.53 24.69 1.55
N GLY A 273 43.45 24.55 2.88
CA GLY A 273 44.50 24.26 3.87
C GLY A 273 44.91 25.57 4.56
N GLY A 274 44.65 25.69 5.87
CA GLY A 274 45.17 26.79 6.70
C GLY A 274 44.20 27.26 7.79
N ASP A 275 44.54 26.84 9.01
CA ASP A 275 44.27 27.39 10.35
C ASP A 275 42.83 27.47 10.89
#